data_AF-A0A1M6I190-F1
#
_entry.id   AF-A0A1M6I190-F1
#
_cell.length_a   1.000
_cell.length_b   1.000
_cell.length_c   1.000
_cell.angle_alpha   90.00
_cell.angle_beta   90.00
_cell.angle_gamma   90.00
#
_symmetry.space_group_name_H-M   'P 1'
#
loop_
_entity.id
_entity.type
_entity.pdbx_description
1 polymer ?
#
loop_
_entity_poly.entity_id
_entity_poly.type
_entity_poly.pdbx_seq_one_letter_code
_entity_poly.pdbx_strand_id
1 'polypeptide(L)'
;MGLDSVELVMSIEDKFGIRIEDSEAEKIYTIQDFADIIFSRIVTNPTDKCLTQIVFYRIRKALRNLTSTEKEIKPDTKISEVFTQTELKEKWSQLRTELELELPDLVALDFNPELGSHVKIFGIKTIKRTTPVSKGTIRQLVDWTISLNRDKLIDIEKISSKYEVERIICGITEDNIGIPISEIEVHHSFTNDLGID
;
A
#
# COMPACT_ATOMS: atom_id res chain seq x y z
N MET A 1 23.62 -6.81 2.75
CA MET A 1 22.63 -5.87 2.19
C MET A 1 23.19 -5.34 0.88
N GLY A 2 22.46 -5.51 -0.22
CA GLY A 2 22.75 -4.86 -1.50
C GLY A 2 22.37 -3.38 -1.48
N LEU A 3 22.58 -2.69 -2.61
CA LEU A 3 22.35 -1.25 -2.73
C LEU A 3 20.89 -0.88 -2.46
N ASP A 4 19.95 -1.67 -2.98
CA ASP A 4 18.51 -1.45 -2.83
C ASP A 4 18.07 -1.53 -1.36
N SER A 5 18.62 -2.49 -0.61
CA SER A 5 18.38 -2.61 0.84
C SER A 5 18.90 -1.39 1.60
N VAL A 6 20.08 -0.89 1.23
CA VAL A 6 20.68 0.30 1.88
C VAL A 6 19.86 1.56 1.57
N GLU A 7 19.46 1.75 0.31
CA GLU A 7 18.66 2.91 -0.10
C GLU A 7 17.28 2.94 0.59
N LEU A 8 16.65 1.76 0.71
CA LEU A 8 15.39 1.63 1.45
C LEU A 8 15.56 1.98 2.94
N VAL A 9 16.61 1.47 3.59
CA VAL A 9 16.90 1.80 5.00
C VAL A 9 17.13 3.29 5.17
N MET A 10 17.96 3.91 4.32
CA MET A 10 18.24 5.34 4.36
C MET A 10 16.97 6.18 4.16
N SER A 11 16.13 5.82 3.19
CA SER A 11 14.85 6.51 2.94
C SER A 11 13.93 6.48 4.16
N ILE A 12 13.91 5.36 4.89
CA ILE A 12 13.10 5.21 6.10
C ILE A 12 13.73 5.96 7.27
N GLU A 13 15.05 5.88 7.48
CA GLU A 13 15.78 6.69 8.47
C GLU A 13 15.48 8.17 8.31
N ASP A 14 15.63 8.69 7.09
CA ASP A 14 15.40 10.10 6.76
C ASP A 14 13.93 10.48 7.00
N LYS A 15 12.98 9.60 6.64
CA LYS A 15 11.54 9.86 6.86
C LYS A 15 11.20 10.01 8.35
N PHE A 16 11.74 9.16 9.20
CA PHE A 16 11.43 9.13 10.63
C PHE A 16 12.40 9.93 11.49
N GLY A 17 13.50 10.45 10.91
CA GLY A 17 14.54 11.17 11.64
C GLY A 17 15.28 10.30 12.64
N ILE A 18 15.47 9.00 12.33
CA ILE A 18 16.15 8.05 13.21
C ILE A 18 17.43 7.51 12.57
N ARG A 19 18.23 6.77 13.36
CA ARG A 19 19.36 5.99 12.87
C ARG A 19 19.23 4.53 13.28
N ILE A 20 19.42 3.62 12.35
CA ILE A 20 19.37 2.17 12.52
C ILE A 20 20.79 1.66 12.34
N GLU A 21 21.31 0.99 13.37
CA GLU A 21 22.65 0.41 13.27
C GLU A 21 22.64 -0.81 12.34
N ASP A 22 23.78 -1.09 11.70
CA ASP A 22 23.93 -2.24 10.80
C ASP A 22 23.45 -3.55 11.46
N SER A 23 23.77 -3.76 12.74
CA SER A 23 23.38 -4.96 13.50
C SER A 23 21.88 -5.11 13.73
N GLU A 24 21.12 -4.02 13.61
CA GLU A 24 19.66 -4.02 13.67
C GLU A 24 19.06 -4.16 12.29
N ALA A 25 19.62 -3.46 11.29
CA ALA A 25 19.23 -3.60 9.91
C ALA A 25 19.37 -5.06 9.42
N GLU A 26 20.40 -5.78 9.87
CA GLU A 26 20.56 -7.22 9.61
C GLU A 26 19.41 -8.11 10.13
N LYS A 27 18.61 -7.63 11.10
CA LYS A 27 17.47 -8.34 11.67
C LYS A 27 16.14 -7.98 10.99
N ILE A 28 16.15 -7.02 10.07
CA ILE A 28 14.97 -6.58 9.32
C ILE A 28 14.76 -7.55 8.15
N TYR A 29 13.89 -8.54 8.33
CA TYR A 29 13.56 -9.50 7.27
C TYR A 29 12.28 -9.13 6.52
N THR A 30 11.29 -8.59 7.22
CA THR A 30 9.98 -8.23 6.69
C THR A 30 9.64 -6.75 6.91
N ILE A 31 8.64 -6.26 6.17
CA ILE A 31 8.09 -4.92 6.40
C ILE A 31 7.60 -4.77 7.85
N GLN A 32 7.02 -5.83 8.41
CA GLN A 32 6.59 -5.86 9.80
C GLN A 32 7.77 -5.65 10.74
N ASP A 33 8.88 -6.39 10.57
CA ASP A 33 10.07 -6.23 11.41
C ASP A 33 10.59 -4.78 11.40
N PHE A 34 10.57 -4.17 10.21
CA PHE A 34 10.96 -2.78 10.05
C PHE A 34 10.00 -1.86 10.83
N ALA A 35 8.69 -2.02 10.64
CA ALA A 35 7.69 -1.24 11.36
C ALA A 35 7.80 -1.38 12.87
N ASP A 36 8.14 -2.58 13.37
CA ASP A 36 8.32 -2.86 14.81
C ASP A 36 9.50 -2.07 15.38
N ILE A 37 10.64 -2.05 14.67
CA ILE A 37 11.82 -1.27 15.07
C ILE A 37 11.49 0.22 15.08
N ILE A 38 10.89 0.75 14.01
CA ILE A 38 10.52 2.17 13.95
C ILE A 38 9.55 2.52 15.07
N PHE A 39 8.48 1.74 15.22
CA PHE A 39 7.43 2.02 16.20
C PHE A 39 7.97 2.00 17.64
N SER A 40 8.98 1.17 17.92
CA SER A 40 9.65 1.15 19.24
C SER A 40 10.49 2.39 19.55
N ARG A 41 10.82 3.21 18.54
CA ARG A 41 11.76 4.34 18.63
C ARG A 41 11.11 5.72 18.51
N ILE A 42 9.86 5.77 18.09
CA ILE A 42 9.12 7.02 17.92
C ILE A 42 8.22 7.30 19.11
N VAL A 43 7.94 8.58 19.34
CA VAL A 43 6.88 8.99 20.28
C VAL A 43 5.53 8.83 19.60
N THR A 44 4.62 8.13 20.25
CA THR A 44 3.25 7.94 19.73
C THR A 44 2.31 8.96 20.36
N ASN A 45 1.30 9.36 19.57
CA ASN A 45 0.24 10.28 19.96
C ASN A 45 -1.11 9.60 19.74
N PRO A 46 -1.49 8.61 20.58
CA PRO A 46 -2.74 7.88 20.40
C PRO A 46 -3.95 8.82 20.35
N THR A 47 -4.91 8.48 19.49
CA THR A 47 -6.15 9.24 19.33
C THR A 47 -7.33 8.29 19.16
N ASP A 48 -8.53 8.75 19.53
CA ASP A 48 -9.78 8.02 19.28
C ASP A 48 -10.17 8.03 17.80
N LYS A 49 -9.50 8.83 16.97
CA LYS A 49 -9.71 8.86 15.51
C LYS A 49 -8.97 7.71 14.84
N CYS A 50 -9.70 6.85 14.14
CA CYS A 50 -9.12 5.75 13.38
C CYS A 50 -8.94 6.15 11.91
N LEU A 51 -7.68 6.28 11.45
CA LEU A 51 -7.36 6.68 10.07
C LEU A 51 -8.01 5.76 9.02
N THR A 52 -7.96 4.44 9.24
CA THR A 52 -8.58 3.46 8.33
C THR A 52 -10.07 3.69 8.19
N GLN A 53 -10.77 3.99 9.29
CA GLN A 53 -12.19 4.26 9.28
C GLN A 53 -12.52 5.58 8.56
N ILE A 54 -11.71 6.62 8.78
CA ILE A 54 -11.86 7.92 8.10
C ILE A 54 -11.74 7.72 6.58
N VAL A 55 -10.68 7.06 6.11
CA VAL A 55 -10.45 6.82 4.69
C VAL A 55 -11.48 5.86 4.11
N PHE A 56 -11.86 4.80 4.83
CA PHE A 56 -12.94 3.89 4.44
C PHE A 56 -14.24 4.64 4.18
N TYR A 57 -14.65 5.55 5.07
CA TYR A 57 -15.89 6.29 4.85
C TYR A 57 -15.82 7.29 3.70
N ARG A 58 -14.65 7.89 3.44
CA ARG A 58 -14.45 8.71 2.23
C ARG A 58 -14.61 7.86 0.97
N ILE A 59 -13.92 6.73 0.89
CA ILE A 59 -14.01 5.79 -0.23
C ILE A 59 -15.44 5.28 -0.39
N ARG A 60 -16.08 4.82 0.68
CA ARG A 60 -17.45 4.32 0.65
C ARG A 60 -18.44 5.37 0.14
N LYS A 61 -18.29 6.63 0.55
CA LYS A 61 -19.13 7.73 0.06
C LYS A 61 -18.95 7.94 -1.44
N ALA A 62 -17.70 8.02 -1.91
CA ALA A 62 -17.39 8.17 -3.32
C ALA A 62 -17.93 6.99 -4.16
N LEU A 63 -17.74 5.75 -3.71
CA LEU A 63 -18.28 4.56 -4.38
C LEU A 63 -19.81 4.58 -4.49
N ARG A 64 -20.53 5.03 -3.46
CA ARG A 64 -21.98 5.18 -3.49
C ARG A 64 -22.47 6.26 -4.46
N ASN A 65 -21.67 7.30 -4.69
CA ASN A 65 -21.99 8.33 -5.68
C ASN A 65 -21.77 7.82 -7.11
N LEU A 66 -20.78 6.94 -7.31
CA LEU A 66 -20.36 6.47 -8.63
C LEU A 66 -21.09 5.23 -9.13
N THR A 67 -21.76 4.50 -8.23
CA THR A 67 -22.42 3.21 -8.52
C THR A 67 -23.87 3.23 -8.06
N SER A 68 -24.73 2.51 -8.79
CA SER A 68 -26.15 2.34 -8.43
C SER A 68 -26.37 1.16 -7.45
N THR A 69 -25.33 0.71 -6.74
CA THR A 69 -25.45 -0.46 -5.87
C THR A 69 -26.20 -0.11 -4.59
N GLU A 70 -27.30 -0.83 -4.32
CA GLU A 70 -28.00 -0.75 -3.04
C GLU A 70 -27.31 -1.58 -1.95
N LYS A 71 -26.36 -2.45 -2.34
CA LYS A 71 -25.65 -3.30 -1.39
C LYS A 71 -24.79 -2.47 -0.45
N GLU A 72 -24.77 -2.89 0.81
CA GLU A 72 -23.88 -2.30 1.79
C GLU A 72 -22.42 -2.61 1.43
N ILE A 73 -21.64 -1.55 1.18
CA ILE A 73 -20.19 -1.65 1.00
C ILE A 73 -19.52 -1.75 2.37
N LYS A 74 -18.86 -2.88 2.61
CA LYS A 74 -18.14 -3.24 3.83
C LYS A 74 -16.65 -3.39 3.55
N PRO A 75 -15.78 -3.41 4.58
CA PRO A 75 -14.34 -3.58 4.37
C PRO A 75 -13.96 -4.87 3.64
N ASP A 76 -14.74 -5.95 3.77
CA ASP A 76 -14.52 -7.25 3.13
C ASP A 76 -15.15 -7.36 1.72
N THR A 77 -16.01 -6.42 1.31
CA THR A 77 -16.55 -6.36 -0.05
C THR A 77 -15.42 -6.31 -1.07
N LYS A 78 -15.48 -7.13 -2.12
CA LYS A 78 -14.50 -7.11 -3.20
C LYS A 78 -14.74 -5.94 -4.15
N ILE A 79 -13.66 -5.36 -4.70
CA ILE A 79 -13.77 -4.27 -5.69
C ILE A 79 -14.56 -4.74 -6.91
N SER A 80 -14.38 -5.99 -7.35
CA SER A 80 -15.15 -6.60 -8.44
C SER A 80 -16.63 -6.80 -8.16
N GLU A 81 -17.08 -6.67 -6.90
CA GLU A 81 -18.51 -6.65 -6.56
C GLU A 81 -19.11 -5.24 -6.67
N VAL A 82 -18.27 -4.21 -6.70
CA VAL A 82 -18.66 -2.80 -6.80
C VAL A 82 -18.60 -2.31 -8.24
N PHE A 83 -17.56 -2.71 -8.98
CA PHE A 83 -17.39 -2.36 -10.40
C PHE A 83 -17.39 -3.61 -11.27
N THR A 84 -18.20 -3.59 -12.33
CA THR A 84 -18.05 -4.58 -13.40
C THR A 84 -16.74 -4.35 -14.13
N GLN A 85 -16.21 -5.40 -14.76
CA GLN A 85 -14.97 -5.32 -15.53
C GLN A 85 -15.04 -4.26 -16.66
N THR A 86 -16.21 -4.09 -17.28
CA THR A 86 -16.46 -3.12 -18.34
C THR A 86 -16.43 -1.67 -17.85
N GLU A 87 -16.88 -1.42 -16.62
CA GLU A 87 -16.95 -0.08 -16.04
C GLU A 87 -15.69 0.30 -15.26
N LEU A 88 -14.89 -0.69 -14.87
CA LEU A 88 -13.78 -0.55 -13.94
C LEU A 88 -12.85 0.61 -14.31
N LYS A 89 -12.36 0.68 -15.56
CA LYS A 89 -11.42 1.74 -15.97
C LYS A 89 -11.99 3.14 -15.82
N GLU A 90 -13.21 3.36 -16.30
CA GLU A 90 -13.88 4.66 -16.23
C GLU A 90 -14.19 5.05 -14.79
N LYS A 91 -14.82 4.14 -14.05
CA LYS A 91 -15.22 4.37 -12.66
C LYS A 91 -14.03 4.52 -11.72
N TRP A 92 -12.92 3.84 -11.97
CA TRP A 92 -11.69 4.01 -11.21
C TRP A 92 -11.10 5.41 -11.39
N SER A 93 -11.12 5.94 -12.61
CA SER A 93 -10.69 7.31 -12.90
C SER A 93 -11.59 8.35 -12.23
N GLN A 94 -12.90 8.13 -12.26
CA GLN A 94 -13.87 8.97 -11.54
C GLN A 94 -13.65 8.91 -10.02
N LEU A 95 -13.39 7.72 -9.47
CA LEU A 95 -13.10 7.53 -8.05
C LEU A 95 -11.83 8.27 -7.61
N ARG A 96 -10.75 8.18 -8.40
CA ARG A 96 -9.50 8.92 -8.17
C ARG A 96 -9.77 10.44 -8.13
N THR A 97 -10.60 10.92 -9.05
CA THR A 97 -10.97 12.34 -9.15
C THR A 97 -11.81 12.80 -7.94
N GLU A 98 -12.86 12.06 -7.60
CA GLU A 98 -13.75 12.38 -6.46
C GLU A 98 -13.02 12.37 -5.11
N LEU A 99 -12.03 11.48 -4.94
CA LEU A 99 -11.27 11.38 -3.70
C LEU A 99 -10.16 12.42 -3.55
N GLU A 100 -9.66 12.95 -4.67
CA GLU A 100 -8.42 13.75 -4.75
C GLU A 100 -7.22 13.03 -4.12
N LEU A 101 -7.20 11.69 -4.24
CA LEU A 101 -6.17 10.81 -3.71
C LEU A 101 -5.69 9.88 -4.81
N GLU A 102 -4.42 9.48 -4.72
CA GLU A 102 -3.88 8.42 -5.57
C GLU A 102 -4.49 7.06 -5.20
N LEU A 103 -4.70 6.24 -6.22
CA LEU A 103 -5.21 4.86 -6.09
C LEU A 103 -4.24 3.95 -6.82
N PRO A 104 -4.11 2.67 -6.45
CA PRO A 104 -3.25 1.73 -7.16
C PRO A 104 -3.64 1.67 -8.63
N ASP A 105 -2.63 1.57 -9.49
CA ASP A 105 -2.83 1.46 -10.92
C ASP A 105 -3.40 0.09 -11.29
N LEU A 106 -4.40 0.10 -12.17
CA LEU A 106 -4.98 -1.12 -12.71
C LEU A 106 -3.99 -1.79 -13.66
N VAL A 107 -3.91 -3.12 -13.60
CA VAL A 107 -3.04 -3.93 -14.46
C VAL A 107 -3.83 -4.60 -15.58
N ALA A 108 -3.15 -5.14 -16.59
CA ALA A 108 -3.81 -5.83 -17.70
C ALA A 108 -4.75 -6.97 -17.24
N LEU A 109 -4.39 -7.66 -16.16
CA LEU A 109 -5.19 -8.72 -15.55
C LEU A 109 -6.54 -8.25 -14.99
N ASP A 110 -6.70 -6.96 -14.66
CA ASP A 110 -7.98 -6.41 -14.24
C ASP A 110 -9.01 -6.47 -15.37
N PHE A 111 -8.54 -6.41 -16.62
CA PHE A 111 -9.38 -6.38 -17.81
C PHE A 111 -9.41 -7.72 -18.57
N ASN A 112 -8.42 -8.58 -18.35
CA ASN A 112 -8.41 -9.93 -18.93
C ASN A 112 -7.67 -10.90 -17.98
N PRO A 113 -8.42 -11.72 -17.21
CA PRO A 113 -7.85 -12.67 -16.25
C PRO A 113 -7.01 -13.79 -16.87
N GLU A 114 -7.10 -14.01 -18.18
CA GLU A 114 -6.39 -15.08 -18.89
C GLU A 114 -4.97 -14.69 -19.31
N LEU A 115 -4.55 -13.44 -19.13
CA LEU A 115 -3.17 -13.05 -19.43
C LEU A 115 -2.15 -13.71 -18.49
N GLY A 116 -1.01 -14.10 -19.03
CA GLY A 116 0.18 -14.40 -18.24
C GLY A 116 0.71 -13.11 -17.60
N SER A 117 1.07 -13.18 -16.31
CA SER A 117 1.53 -12.05 -15.51
C SER A 117 3.02 -12.18 -15.22
N HIS A 118 3.83 -11.50 -16.02
CA HIS A 118 5.26 -11.39 -15.82
C HIS A 118 5.62 -9.91 -15.73
N VAL A 119 6.21 -9.50 -14.61
CA VAL A 119 6.75 -8.14 -14.43
C VAL A 119 8.26 -8.26 -14.30
N LYS A 120 8.99 -7.41 -15.03
CA LYS A 120 10.45 -7.31 -14.96
C LYS A 120 10.82 -6.28 -13.92
N ILE A 121 11.56 -6.68 -12.90
CA ILE A 121 12.20 -5.79 -11.95
C ILE A 121 13.67 -5.65 -12.35
N PHE A 122 14.13 -4.39 -12.50
CA PHE A 122 15.50 -4.02 -12.89
C PHE A 122 16.11 -4.82 -14.06
N GLY A 123 15.28 -5.19 -15.06
CA GLY A 123 15.73 -5.83 -16.30
C GLY A 123 16.27 -7.27 -16.19
N ILE A 124 16.41 -7.85 -14.99
CA ILE A 124 17.09 -9.15 -14.79
C ILE A 124 16.20 -10.18 -14.07
N LYS A 125 15.22 -9.75 -13.25
CA LYS A 125 14.38 -10.66 -12.43
C LYS A 125 12.91 -10.57 -12.86
N THR A 126 12.34 -11.69 -13.33
CA THR A 126 10.90 -11.75 -13.66
C THR A 126 10.12 -12.26 -12.46
N ILE A 127 9.41 -11.39 -11.76
CA ILE A 127 8.49 -11.80 -10.70
C ILE A 127 7.10 -12.03 -11.31
N LYS A 128 6.46 -13.13 -10.90
CA LYS A 128 5.11 -13.49 -11.34
C LYS A 128 4.10 -12.63 -10.56
N ARG A 129 3.82 -11.44 -11.07
CA ARG A 129 2.99 -10.43 -10.40
C ARG A 129 1.55 -10.52 -10.91
N THR A 130 0.74 -11.30 -10.20
CA THR A 130 -0.46 -11.96 -10.76
C THR A 130 -1.79 -11.48 -10.19
N THR A 131 -1.82 -10.49 -9.30
CA THR A 131 -3.07 -10.15 -8.58
C THR A 131 -3.67 -8.88 -9.16
N PRO A 132 -4.81 -8.97 -9.88
CA PRO A 132 -5.55 -7.78 -10.30
C PRO A 132 -6.00 -6.97 -9.09
N VAL A 133 -5.87 -5.64 -9.15
CA VAL A 133 -6.34 -4.71 -8.11
C VAL A 133 -7.82 -4.94 -7.80
N SER A 134 -8.62 -5.22 -8.83
CA SER A 134 -10.05 -5.51 -8.75
C SER A 134 -10.42 -6.74 -7.92
N LYS A 135 -9.47 -7.65 -7.65
CA LYS A 135 -9.66 -8.80 -6.75
C LYS A 135 -9.40 -8.46 -5.28
N GLY A 136 -8.91 -7.25 -5.00
CA GLY A 136 -8.76 -6.72 -3.65
C GLY A 136 -10.10 -6.46 -2.97
N THR A 137 -10.08 -6.39 -1.63
CA THR A 137 -11.21 -5.91 -0.83
C THR A 137 -11.18 -4.38 -0.67
N ILE A 138 -12.28 -3.78 -0.22
CA ILE A 138 -12.29 -2.35 0.13
C ILE A 138 -11.31 -2.03 1.27
N ARG A 139 -11.06 -2.97 2.20
CA ARG A 139 -9.99 -2.83 3.21
C ARG A 139 -8.62 -2.70 2.55
N GLN A 140 -8.30 -3.58 1.62
CA GLN A 140 -7.03 -3.49 0.88
C GLN A 140 -6.95 -2.18 0.09
N LEU A 141 -8.04 -1.73 -0.52
CA LEU A 141 -8.08 -0.41 -1.17
C LEU A 141 -7.79 0.74 -0.21
N VAL A 142 -8.34 0.71 1.01
CA VAL A 142 -8.04 1.70 2.06
C VAL A 142 -6.54 1.68 2.39
N ASP A 143 -5.97 0.49 2.59
CA ASP A 143 -4.57 0.32 2.95
C ASP A 143 -3.64 0.82 1.84
N TRP A 144 -3.92 0.49 0.58
CA TRP A 144 -3.18 0.96 -0.59
C TRP A 144 -3.30 2.48 -0.76
N THR A 145 -4.51 3.02 -0.62
CA THR A 145 -4.76 4.46 -0.72
C THR A 145 -4.00 5.22 0.36
N ILE A 146 -3.96 4.71 1.60
CA ILE A 146 -3.22 5.37 2.68
C ILE A 146 -1.72 5.34 2.41
N SER A 147 -1.16 4.21 1.97
CA SER A 147 0.28 4.11 1.66
C SER A 147 0.71 5.05 0.53
N LEU A 148 -0.06 5.11 -0.56
CA LEU A 148 0.21 6.00 -1.70
C LEU A 148 0.09 7.48 -1.33
N ASN A 149 -0.79 7.81 -0.37
CA ASN A 149 -1.05 9.20 0.03
C ASN A 149 -0.53 9.52 1.43
N ARG A 150 0.47 8.77 1.91
CA ARG A 150 0.98 8.84 3.29
C ARG A 150 1.37 10.26 3.71
N ASP A 151 2.01 11.02 2.82
CA ASP A 151 2.47 12.39 3.11
C ASP A 151 1.31 13.39 3.24
N LYS A 152 0.15 13.08 2.69
CA LYS A 152 -1.08 13.88 2.81
C LYS A 152 -1.95 13.43 3.99
N LEU A 153 -1.90 12.16 4.36
CA LEU A 153 -2.85 11.53 5.29
C LEU A 153 -2.28 11.26 6.68
N ILE A 154 -0.95 11.19 6.81
CA ILE A 154 -0.27 10.84 8.06
C ILE A 154 0.65 12.01 8.43
N ASP A 155 0.42 12.56 9.62
CA ASP A 155 1.30 13.55 10.24
C ASP A 155 2.45 12.81 10.94
N ILE A 156 3.65 12.88 10.35
CA ILE A 156 4.84 12.17 10.85
C ILE A 156 5.21 12.58 12.29
N GLU A 157 4.88 13.81 12.69
CA GLU A 157 5.15 14.33 14.04
C GLU A 157 4.11 13.84 15.07
N LYS A 158 2.99 13.29 14.59
CA LYS A 158 1.84 12.89 15.42
C LYS A 158 1.34 11.49 15.07
N ILE A 159 2.26 10.56 14.85
CA ILE A 159 1.92 9.16 14.60
C ILE A 159 1.07 8.61 15.74
N SER A 160 -0.12 8.11 15.40
CA SER A 160 -1.10 7.65 16.37
C SER A 160 -1.02 6.15 16.65
N SER A 161 -0.48 5.39 15.70
CA SER A 161 -0.51 3.93 15.74
C SER A 161 0.57 3.30 14.86
N LYS A 162 0.89 2.04 15.15
CA LYS A 162 1.81 1.22 14.35
C LYS A 162 1.34 1.04 12.90
N TYR A 163 0.03 1.00 12.70
CA TYR A 163 -0.57 0.93 11.37
C TYR A 163 -0.08 2.07 10.45
N GLU A 164 0.03 3.30 10.97
CA GLU A 164 0.52 4.44 10.18
C GLU A 164 1.98 4.26 9.76
N VAL A 165 2.82 3.72 10.66
CA VAL A 165 4.21 3.35 10.36
C VAL A 165 4.27 2.30 9.24
N GLU A 166 3.45 1.25 9.33
CA GLU A 166 3.36 0.20 8.31
C GLU A 166 2.95 0.78 6.95
N ARG A 167 1.97 1.68 6.91
CA ARG A 167 1.55 2.34 5.66
C ARG A 167 2.65 3.21 5.08
N ILE A 168 3.39 3.95 5.92
CA ILE A 168 4.53 4.76 5.47
C ILE A 168 5.60 3.87 4.84
N ILE A 169 6.01 2.79 5.53
CA ILE A 169 7.04 1.88 5.05
C ILE A 169 6.61 1.19 3.75
N CYS A 170 5.35 0.73 3.64
CA CYS A 170 4.85 0.15 2.39
C CYS A 170 4.92 1.14 1.22
N GLY A 171 4.59 2.42 1.46
CA GLY A 171 4.68 3.46 0.43
C GLY A 171 6.12 3.74 0.01
N ILE A 172 7.04 3.93 0.96
CA ILE A 172 8.47 4.14 0.66
C ILE A 172 9.04 2.93 -0.08
N THR A 173 8.64 1.72 0.30
CA THR A 173 9.06 0.49 -0.37
C THR A 173 8.65 0.51 -1.84
N GLU A 174 7.42 0.90 -2.16
CA GLU A 174 6.95 1.04 -3.55
C GLU A 174 7.79 2.06 -4.34
N ASP A 175 8.03 3.24 -3.77
CA ASP A 175 8.82 4.30 -4.41
C ASP A 175 10.26 3.87 -4.72
N ASN A 176 10.88 3.08 -3.84
CA ASN A 176 12.27 2.66 -3.97
C ASN A 176 12.45 1.53 -5.01
N ILE A 177 11.52 0.56 -5.05
CA ILE A 177 11.75 -0.69 -5.81
C ILE A 177 10.83 -0.85 -7.03
N GLY A 178 9.86 0.06 -7.22
CA GLY A 178 8.94 0.07 -8.36
C GLY A 178 7.96 -1.11 -8.39
N ILE A 179 7.73 -1.73 -7.23
CA ILE A 179 6.77 -2.81 -7.02
C ILE A 179 5.42 -2.18 -6.69
N PRO A 180 4.34 -2.42 -7.47
CA PRO A 180 3.03 -1.82 -7.19
C PRO A 180 2.56 -2.06 -5.77
N ILE A 181 2.01 -1.02 -5.14
CA ILE A 181 1.54 -1.06 -3.75
C ILE A 181 0.51 -2.19 -3.49
N SER A 182 -0.24 -2.60 -4.52
CA SER A 182 -1.21 -3.68 -4.45
C SER A 182 -0.60 -5.06 -4.19
N GLU A 183 0.72 -5.17 -4.29
CA GLU A 183 1.50 -6.38 -4.10
C GLU A 183 2.47 -6.29 -2.91
N ILE A 184 2.33 -5.26 -2.09
CA ILE A 184 3.12 -5.08 -0.88
C ILE A 184 2.22 -5.36 0.34
N GLU A 185 2.58 -6.37 1.12
CA GLU A 185 1.94 -6.71 2.38
C GLU A 185 2.95 -6.64 3.52
N VAL A 186 2.48 -6.34 4.74
CA VAL A 186 3.38 -6.14 5.90
C VAL A 186 4.18 -7.40 6.25
N HIS A 187 3.66 -8.58 5.93
CA HIS A 187 4.33 -9.84 6.21
C HIS A 187 5.34 -10.24 5.12
N HIS A 188 5.39 -9.52 4.00
CA HIS A 188 6.34 -9.82 2.93
C HIS A 188 7.77 -9.59 3.41
N SER A 189 8.62 -10.57 3.11
CA SER A 189 10.06 -10.45 3.25
C SER A 189 10.65 -9.58 2.15
N PHE A 190 11.60 -8.73 2.52
CA PHE A 190 12.26 -7.85 1.54
C PHE A 190 13.01 -8.66 0.48
N THR A 191 13.69 -9.72 0.88
CA THR A 191 14.50 -10.55 -0.02
C THR A 191 13.68 -11.56 -0.82
N ASN A 192 12.85 -12.38 -0.17
CA ASN A 192 12.20 -13.50 -0.87
C ASN A 192 10.93 -13.08 -1.61
N ASP A 193 10.14 -12.18 -1.03
CA ASP A 193 8.84 -11.79 -1.61
C ASP A 193 8.95 -10.53 -2.48
N LEU A 194 9.73 -9.55 -2.03
CA LEU A 194 9.93 -8.28 -2.76
C LEU A 194 11.17 -8.29 -3.65
N GLY A 195 12.07 -9.26 -3.48
CA GLY A 195 13.22 -9.43 -4.35
C GLY A 195 14.31 -8.36 -4.20
N ILE A 196 14.33 -7.64 -3.08
CA ILE A 196 15.35 -6.67 -2.70
C ILE A 196 16.61 -7.41 -2.26
N ASP A 197 17.75 -7.08 -2.86
CA ASP A 197 19.03 -7.73 -2.60
C ASP A 197 19.89 -6.94 -1.57
#